data_AF-A0AAD5L2H9-F1
#
_entry.id   AF-A0AAD5L2H9-F1
#
_cell.length_a   1.000
_cell.length_b   1.000
_cell.length_c   1.000
_cell.angle_alpha   90.00
_cell.angle_beta   90.00
_cell.angle_gamma   90.00
#
_symmetry.space_group_name_H-M   'P 1'
#
loop_
_entity.id
_entity.type
_entity.pdbx_description
1 polymer ?
#
loop_
_entity_poly.entity_id
_entity_poly.type
_entity_poly.pdbx_seq_one_letter_code
_entity_poly.pdbx_strand_id
1 'polypeptide(L)'
;MDLIPVAQSSSGSDNPMVFEMTPEAVALAQIHTTKISGTNASGELYLTGKIQADERENAAITAKFPGRIEKLYVTFTGEQVKAGQRLATIYSPDLLTAQRELLEAAKSKGNFPQLYSAAKEKLKLWKLTETQIAEIEQSGSVRDSLTFFPINPEW
;
A
#
# COMPACT_ATOMS: atom_id res chain seq x y z
N MET A 1 46.99 -56.39 39.03
CA MET A 1 45.81 -55.77 39.66
C MET A 1 46.30 -54.47 40.26
N ASP A 2 45.77 -53.35 39.79
CA ASP A 2 46.16 -52.02 40.23
C ASP A 2 45.16 -51.55 41.30
N LEU A 3 45.66 -51.22 42.50
CA LEU A 3 44.82 -50.93 43.66
C LEU A 3 44.51 -49.43 43.71
N ILE A 4 43.22 -49.09 43.74
CA ILE A 4 42.74 -47.72 43.96
C ILE A 4 42.76 -47.46 45.47
N PRO A 5 43.49 -46.45 45.96
CA PRO A 5 43.58 -46.19 47.39
C PRO A 5 42.27 -45.63 47.93
N VAL A 6 41.83 -46.14 49.09
CA VAL A 6 40.67 -45.63 49.81
C VAL A 6 41.06 -44.34 50.53
N ALA A 7 40.50 -43.21 50.11
CA ALA A 7 40.69 -41.94 50.81
C ALA A 7 39.92 -41.99 52.13
N GLN A 8 40.62 -41.74 53.24
CA GLN A 8 40.01 -41.56 54.55
C GLN A 8 38.94 -40.47 54.51
N SER A 9 37.75 -40.80 54.99
CA SER A 9 36.61 -39.90 55.16
C SER A 9 36.98 -38.71 56.06
N SER A 10 37.28 -37.57 55.44
CA SER A 10 37.40 -36.30 56.15
C SER A 10 36.01 -35.78 56.50
N SER A 11 35.63 -35.96 57.77
CA SER A 11 34.70 -35.12 58.55
C SER A 11 33.51 -34.53 57.79
N GLY A 12 32.42 -35.28 57.76
CA GLY A 12 31.13 -34.77 57.29
C GLY A 12 30.63 -33.63 58.18
N SER A 13 30.12 -32.59 57.55
CA SER A 13 29.48 -31.48 58.24
C SER A 13 28.22 -31.97 58.98
N ASP A 14 28.12 -31.76 60.30
CA ASP A 14 26.98 -32.18 61.15
C ASP A 14 25.72 -31.30 60.93
N ASN A 15 25.57 -30.77 59.72
CA ASN A 15 24.46 -29.90 59.35
C ASN A 15 23.38 -30.74 58.65
N PRO A 16 22.18 -30.92 59.25
CA PRO A 16 21.12 -31.74 58.68
C PRO A 16 20.55 -31.20 57.35
N MET A 17 20.97 -30.01 56.90
CA MET A 17 20.62 -29.44 55.59
C MET A 17 21.63 -29.73 54.46
N VAL A 18 22.77 -30.39 54.75
CA VAL A 18 23.80 -30.69 53.74
C VAL A 18 23.87 -32.20 53.52
N PHE A 19 23.73 -32.62 52.25
CA PHE A 19 23.91 -34.01 51.85
C PHE A 19 25.24 -34.15 51.08
N GLU A 20 26.16 -34.94 51.61
CA GLU A 20 27.49 -35.15 51.03
C GLU A 20 27.52 -36.45 50.21
N MET A 21 28.18 -36.41 49.05
CA MET A 21 28.35 -37.57 48.17
C MET A 21 29.82 -37.72 47.77
N THR A 22 30.28 -38.96 47.57
CA THR A 22 31.61 -39.21 47.03
C THR A 22 31.65 -38.91 45.52
N PRO A 23 32.82 -38.57 44.96
CA PRO A 23 32.95 -38.28 43.53
C PRO A 23 32.45 -39.40 42.62
N GLU A 24 32.60 -40.67 43.03
CA GLU A 24 32.14 -41.85 42.29
C GLU A 24 30.61 -41.96 42.32
N ALA A 25 29.98 -41.64 43.47
CA ALA A 25 28.53 -41.63 43.60
C ALA A 25 27.90 -40.51 42.75
N VAL A 26 28.54 -39.34 42.68
CA VAL A 26 28.13 -38.24 41.80
C VAL A 26 28.23 -38.63 40.33
N ALA A 27 29.30 -39.33 39.94
CA ALA A 27 29.51 -39.79 38.56
C ALA A 27 28.52 -40.88 38.15
N LEU A 28 28.22 -41.86 39.02
CA LEU A 28 27.20 -42.89 38.78
C LEU A 28 25.78 -42.30 38.70
N ALA A 29 25.50 -41.27 39.50
CA ALA A 29 24.21 -40.59 39.53
C ALA A 29 24.02 -39.57 38.38
N GLN A 30 25.05 -39.33 37.56
CA GLN A 30 25.03 -38.40 36.41
C GLN A 30 24.53 -36.99 36.77
N ILE A 31 25.02 -36.45 37.88
CA ILE A 31 24.55 -35.15 38.37
C ILE A 31 25.05 -34.03 37.47
N HIS A 32 24.10 -33.26 36.90
CA HIS A 32 24.37 -32.04 36.14
C HIS A 32 23.97 -30.81 36.95
N THR A 33 24.89 -29.85 37.08
CA THR A 33 24.64 -28.59 37.77
C THR A 33 24.72 -27.42 36.80
N THR A 34 23.86 -26.43 36.99
CA THR A 34 23.87 -25.16 36.24
C THR A 34 23.85 -24.01 37.24
N LYS A 35 24.71 -23.01 37.03
CA LYS A 35 24.76 -21.81 37.87
C LYS A 35 23.52 -20.93 37.60
N ILE A 36 22.82 -20.51 38.66
CA ILE A 36 21.69 -19.60 38.53
C ILE A 36 22.15 -18.24 37.99
N SER A 37 21.41 -17.70 37.01
CA SER A 37 21.62 -16.36 36.45
C SER A 37 20.26 -15.70 36.27
N GLY A 38 20.15 -14.42 36.60
CA GLY A 38 18.94 -13.63 36.36
C GLY A 38 18.89 -13.20 34.90
N THR A 39 18.25 -14.01 34.05
CA THR A 39 18.07 -13.70 32.62
C THR A 39 16.60 -13.51 32.30
N ASN A 40 16.27 -12.48 31.53
CA ASN A 40 14.92 -12.31 30.99
C ASN A 40 14.63 -13.45 30.00
N ALA A 41 13.57 -14.21 30.26
CA ALA A 41 13.13 -15.27 29.36
C ALA A 41 12.54 -14.64 28.09
N SER A 42 13.23 -14.78 26.96
CA SER A 42 12.70 -14.47 25.64
C SER A 42 12.15 -15.75 25.00
N GLY A 43 10.85 -15.77 24.73
CA GLY A 43 10.22 -16.82 23.92
C GLY A 43 10.07 -16.35 22.48
N GLU A 44 10.38 -17.22 21.52
CA GLU A 44 10.03 -17.00 20.12
C GLU A 44 8.60 -17.48 19.87
N LEU A 45 7.79 -16.63 19.23
CA LEU A 45 6.43 -16.96 18.82
C LEU A 45 6.33 -16.90 17.30
N TYR A 46 5.97 -18.02 16.68
CA TYR A 46 5.75 -18.10 15.24
C TYR A 46 4.29 -17.74 14.95
N LEU A 47 4.09 -16.65 14.20
CA LEU A 47 2.77 -16.16 13.79
C LEU A 47 2.62 -16.30 12.28
N THR A 48 1.44 -16.71 11.84
CA THR A 48 1.06 -16.71 10.42
C THR A 48 0.38 -15.40 10.06
N GLY A 49 0.78 -14.82 8.93
CA GLY A 49 0.20 -13.59 8.38
C GLY A 49 -0.30 -13.81 6.96
N LYS A 50 -1.09 -12.86 6.46
CA LYS A 50 -1.51 -12.80 5.05
C LYS A 50 -0.92 -11.55 4.41
N ILE A 51 -0.51 -11.69 3.15
CA ILE A 51 -0.17 -10.55 2.31
C ILE A 51 -1.48 -10.02 1.73
N GLN A 52 -1.80 -8.77 2.01
CA GLN A 52 -2.97 -8.08 1.47
C GLN A 52 -2.49 -6.83 0.73
N ALA A 53 -3.24 -6.44 -0.30
CA ALA A 53 -3.02 -5.16 -0.97
C ALA A 53 -3.16 -4.02 0.04
N ASP A 54 -2.33 -2.99 -0.08
CA ASP A 54 -2.47 -1.79 0.75
C ASP A 54 -3.75 -1.05 0.34
N GLU A 55 -4.76 -1.10 1.21
CA GLU A 55 -6.05 -0.43 0.97
C GLU A 55 -5.89 1.10 0.90
N ARG A 56 -4.79 1.66 1.39
CA ARG A 56 -4.48 3.10 1.30
C ARG A 56 -4.08 3.52 -0.11
N GLU A 57 -3.58 2.60 -0.93
CA GLU A 57 -3.21 2.86 -2.33
C GLU A 57 -4.36 2.56 -3.31
N ASN A 58 -5.56 2.29 -2.79
CA ASN A 58 -6.72 1.99 -3.63
C ASN A 58 -7.37 3.28 -4.14
N ALA A 59 -7.34 3.49 -5.45
CA ALA A 59 -7.95 4.64 -6.11
C ALA A 59 -9.13 4.23 -6.99
N ALA A 60 -10.30 4.84 -6.77
CA ALA A 60 -11.48 4.66 -7.61
C ALA A 60 -11.66 5.85 -8.56
N ILE A 61 -11.63 5.59 -9.86
CA ILE A 61 -11.82 6.61 -10.91
C ILE A 61 -13.24 6.53 -11.44
N THR A 62 -14.00 7.60 -11.26
CA THR A 62 -15.40 7.70 -11.71
C THR A 62 -15.54 8.82 -12.75
N ALA A 63 -16.34 8.57 -13.79
CA ALA A 63 -16.71 9.60 -14.75
C ALA A 63 -17.61 10.65 -14.08
N LYS A 64 -17.27 11.94 -14.21
CA LYS A 64 -18.03 13.06 -13.61
C LYS A 64 -19.12 13.63 -14.51
N PHE A 65 -19.32 13.03 -15.67
CA PHE A 65 -20.31 13.42 -16.65
C PHE A 65 -20.99 12.16 -17.20
N PRO A 66 -22.27 12.25 -17.60
CA PRO A 66 -22.96 11.13 -18.22
C PRO A 66 -22.35 10.84 -19.59
N GLY A 67 -22.21 9.57 -19.93
CA GLY A 67 -21.63 9.16 -21.20
C GLY A 67 -21.73 7.66 -21.44
N ARG A 68 -21.44 7.27 -22.68
CA ARG A 68 -21.35 5.88 -23.12
C ARG A 68 -19.88 5.53 -23.32
N ILE A 69 -19.46 4.39 -22.77
CA ILE A 69 -18.12 3.84 -23.05
C ILE A 69 -18.08 3.41 -24.51
N GLU A 70 -17.16 3.98 -25.29
CA GLU A 70 -16.92 3.58 -26.67
C GLU A 70 -15.89 2.45 -26.75
N LYS A 71 -14.83 2.55 -25.93
CA LYS A 71 -13.77 1.55 -25.89
C LYS A 71 -13.23 1.42 -24.48
N LEU A 72 -13.11 0.18 -24.03
CA LEU A 72 -12.47 -0.16 -22.77
C LEU A 72 -11.13 -0.82 -23.08
N TYR A 73 -10.03 -0.29 -22.55
CA TYR A 73 -8.68 -0.81 -22.77
C TYR A 73 -8.25 -1.79 -21.67
N VAL A 74 -8.73 -1.59 -20.44
CA VAL A 74 -8.49 -2.48 -19.30
C VAL A 74 -9.70 -3.38 -19.13
N THR A 75 -9.51 -4.68 -19.34
CA THR A 75 -10.66 -5.59 -19.58
C THR A 75 -10.96 -6.52 -18.41
N PHE A 76 -10.06 -6.65 -17.43
CA PHE A 76 -10.25 -7.54 -16.30
C PHE A 76 -9.70 -7.00 -14.97
N THR A 77 -10.26 -7.49 -13.87
CA THR A 77 -9.83 -7.14 -12.51
C THR A 77 -8.48 -7.79 -12.19
N GLY A 78 -7.54 -6.99 -11.66
CA GLY A 78 -6.18 -7.44 -11.37
C GLY A 78 -5.18 -7.20 -12.52
N GLU A 79 -5.62 -6.58 -13.62
CA GLU A 79 -4.72 -6.12 -14.67
C GLU A 79 -3.81 -4.99 -14.15
N GLN A 80 -2.49 -5.13 -14.34
CA GLN A 80 -1.54 -4.13 -13.90
C GLN A 80 -1.55 -2.94 -14.86
N VAL A 81 -1.84 -1.74 -14.34
CA VAL A 81 -1.87 -0.50 -15.11
C VAL A 81 -0.72 0.43 -14.70
N LYS A 82 -0.22 1.23 -15.64
CA LYS A 82 0.80 2.26 -15.40
C LYS A 82 0.17 3.65 -15.40
N ALA A 83 0.72 4.59 -14.63
CA ALA A 83 0.30 5.99 -14.66
C ALA A 83 0.32 6.52 -16.12
N GLY A 84 -0.74 7.21 -16.52
CA GLY A 84 -0.88 7.71 -17.90
C GLY A 84 -1.28 6.67 -18.96
N GLN A 85 -1.59 5.42 -18.59
CA GLN A 85 -2.16 4.43 -19.51
C GLN A 85 -3.60 4.79 -19.90
N ARG A 86 -4.07 4.43 -21.10
CA ARG A 86 -5.47 4.64 -21.46
C ARG A 86 -6.34 3.58 -20.78
N LEU A 87 -7.36 3.99 -20.01
CA LEU A 87 -8.30 3.06 -19.36
C LEU A 87 -9.53 2.82 -20.21
N ALA A 88 -10.17 3.93 -20.62
CA ALA A 88 -11.39 3.91 -21.39
C ALA A 88 -11.51 5.19 -22.23
N THR A 89 -12.25 5.06 -23.33
CA THR A 89 -12.71 6.17 -24.16
C THR A 89 -14.22 6.29 -23.98
N ILE A 90 -14.68 7.48 -23.59
CA ILE A 90 -16.09 7.76 -23.28
C ILE A 90 -16.60 8.86 -24.19
N TYR A 91 -17.75 8.61 -24.82
CA TYR A 91 -18.52 9.58 -25.58
C TYR A 91 -19.58 10.22 -24.69
N SER A 92 -19.71 11.55 -24.73
CA SER A 92 -20.72 12.28 -23.97
C SER A 92 -21.30 13.44 -24.79
N PRO A 93 -22.62 13.43 -25.10
CA PRO A 93 -23.29 14.55 -25.76
C PRO A 93 -23.22 15.85 -24.96
N ASP A 94 -23.25 15.75 -23.63
CA ASP A 94 -23.20 16.91 -22.74
C ASP A 94 -21.81 17.56 -22.75
N LEU A 95 -20.76 16.73 -22.81
CA LEU A 95 -19.39 17.18 -22.98
C LEU A 95 -19.19 17.91 -24.31
N LEU A 96 -19.73 17.36 -25.39
CA LEU A 96 -19.69 17.97 -26.72
C LEU A 96 -20.33 19.36 -26.72
N THR A 97 -21.48 19.48 -26.06
CA THR A 97 -22.23 20.73 -25.96
C THR A 97 -21.43 21.76 -25.16
N ALA A 98 -20.87 21.39 -24.01
CA ALA A 98 -20.06 22.29 -23.19
C ALA A 98 -18.77 22.75 -23.90
N GLN A 99 -18.14 21.89 -24.70
CA GLN A 99 -16.99 22.29 -25.52
C GLN A 99 -17.37 23.33 -26.57
N ARG A 100 -18.53 23.18 -27.24
CA ARG A 100 -19.04 24.19 -28.18
C ARG A 100 -19.34 25.52 -27.49
N GLU A 101 -19.98 25.47 -26.32
CA GLU A 101 -20.23 26.65 -25.49
C GLU A 101 -18.93 27.39 -25.17
N LEU A 102 -17.87 26.66 -24.78
CA LEU A 102 -16.57 27.25 -24.50
C LEU A 102 -15.96 27.91 -25.75
N LEU A 103 -15.99 27.23 -26.90
CA LEU A 103 -15.44 27.76 -28.14
C LEU A 103 -16.17 29.03 -28.60
N GLU A 104 -17.49 29.09 -28.47
CA GLU A 104 -18.25 30.30 -28.77
C GLU A 104 -17.99 31.43 -27.75
N ALA A 105 -17.90 31.08 -26.47
CA ALA A 105 -17.55 32.04 -25.42
C ALA A 105 -16.13 32.60 -25.62
N ALA A 106 -15.21 31.79 -26.13
CA ALA A 106 -13.84 32.20 -26.43
C ALA A 106 -13.77 33.21 -27.59
N LYS A 107 -14.63 33.08 -28.61
CA LYS A 107 -14.76 34.08 -29.69
C LYS A 107 -15.30 35.42 -29.16
N SER A 108 -16.21 35.36 -28.20
CA SER A 108 -16.86 36.54 -27.60
C SER A 108 -16.16 37.05 -26.33
N LYS A 109 -14.93 36.59 -26.05
CA LYS A 109 -14.19 36.85 -24.81
C LYS A 109 -13.96 38.34 -24.52
N GLY A 110 -13.85 39.16 -25.56
CA GLY A 110 -13.74 40.62 -25.43
C GLY A 110 -15.03 41.32 -25.02
N ASN A 111 -16.19 40.77 -25.36
CA ASN A 111 -17.50 41.36 -25.05
C ASN A 111 -18.10 40.80 -23.76
N PHE A 112 -17.89 39.51 -23.48
CA PHE A 112 -18.49 38.81 -22.33
C PHE A 112 -17.47 37.91 -21.62
N PRO A 113 -16.51 38.49 -20.87
CA PRO A 113 -15.49 37.72 -20.17
C PRO A 113 -16.07 36.76 -19.11
N GLN A 114 -17.23 37.11 -18.53
CA GLN A 114 -17.93 36.27 -17.55
C GLN A 114 -18.49 34.98 -18.16
N LEU A 115 -18.91 35.03 -19.43
CA LEU A 115 -19.46 33.86 -20.12
C LEU A 115 -18.34 32.86 -20.42
N TYR A 116 -17.17 33.38 -20.82
CA TYR A 116 -15.96 32.58 -20.99
C TYR A 116 -15.51 31.91 -19.69
N SER A 117 -15.46 32.66 -18.57
CA SER A 117 -15.07 32.07 -17.28
C SER A 117 -16.06 31.01 -16.82
N ALA A 118 -17.37 31.23 -16.99
CA ALA A 118 -18.40 30.26 -16.63
C ALA A 118 -18.30 28.97 -17.45
N ALA A 119 -18.08 29.07 -18.77
CA ALA A 119 -17.88 27.90 -19.62
C ALA A 119 -16.61 27.11 -19.25
N LYS A 120 -15.52 27.83 -18.93
CA LYS A 120 -14.26 27.22 -18.46
C LYS A 120 -14.44 26.53 -17.10
N GLU A 121 -15.13 27.16 -16.16
CA GLU A 121 -15.44 26.58 -14.85
C GLU A 121 -16.31 25.32 -14.96
N LYS A 122 -17.30 25.32 -15.85
CA LYS A 122 -18.15 24.14 -16.13
C LYS A 122 -17.31 22.92 -16.52
N LEU A 123 -16.34 23.08 -17.42
CA LEU A 123 -15.42 21.98 -17.79
C LEU A 123 -14.46 21.60 -16.66
N LYS A 124 -13.99 22.56 -15.85
CA LYS A 124 -13.18 22.28 -14.65
C LYS A 124 -13.94 21.48 -13.60
N LEU A 125 -15.24 21.76 -13.41
CA LEU A 125 -16.10 20.99 -12.51
C LEU A 125 -16.22 19.52 -12.95
N TRP A 126 -16.21 19.30 -14.26
CA TRP A 126 -16.13 17.96 -14.87
C TRP A 126 -14.72 17.35 -14.87
N LYS A 127 -13.78 17.99 -14.16
CA LYS A 127 -12.39 17.53 -13.93
C LYS A 127 -11.57 17.38 -15.22
N LEU A 128 -11.90 18.14 -16.26
CA LEU A 128 -10.97 18.34 -17.36
C LEU A 128 -9.77 19.14 -16.83
N THR A 129 -8.57 18.67 -17.17
CA THR A 129 -7.31 19.35 -16.82
C THR A 129 -7.18 20.66 -17.59
N GLU A 130 -6.41 21.62 -17.06
CA GLU A 130 -6.20 22.89 -17.77
C GLU A 130 -5.55 22.68 -19.13
N THR A 131 -4.67 21.69 -19.25
CA THR A 131 -4.03 21.29 -20.51
C THR A 131 -5.06 20.81 -21.52
N GLN A 132 -6.01 19.96 -21.12
CA GLN A 132 -7.10 19.52 -22.00
C GLN A 132 -8.00 20.68 -22.44
N ILE A 133 -8.34 21.59 -21.53
CA ILE A 133 -9.16 22.77 -21.86
C ILE A 133 -8.42 23.68 -22.85
N ALA A 134 -7.14 23.95 -22.60
CA ALA A 134 -6.31 24.75 -23.51
C ALA A 134 -6.15 24.08 -24.89
N GLU A 135 -6.06 22.76 -24.94
CA GLU A 135 -5.97 22.02 -26.19
C GLU A 135 -7.29 22.10 -26.99
N ILE A 136 -8.45 22.07 -26.32
CA ILE A 136 -9.76 22.30 -26.96
C ILE A 136 -9.81 23.71 -27.54
N GLU A 137 -9.38 24.73 -26.78
CA GLU A 137 -9.30 26.11 -27.26
C GLU A 137 -8.38 26.28 -28.48
N GLN A 138 -7.20 25.65 -28.45
CA GLN A 138 -6.22 25.75 -29.54
C GLN A 138 -6.64 24.98 -30.79
N SER A 139 -7.22 23.80 -30.63
CA SER A 139 -7.66 22.96 -31.75
C SER A 139 -8.88 23.53 -32.49
N GLY A 140 -9.66 24.42 -31.84
CA GLY A 140 -10.89 24.99 -32.38
C GLY A 140 -11.96 23.96 -32.73
N SER A 141 -11.76 22.70 -32.33
CA SER A 141 -12.53 21.54 -32.77
C SER A 141 -13.01 20.78 -31.54
N VAL A 142 -14.28 20.37 -31.57
CA VAL A 142 -14.88 19.61 -30.49
C VAL A 142 -14.41 18.16 -30.56
N ARG A 143 -14.04 17.57 -29.43
CA ARG A 143 -13.71 16.14 -29.33
C ARG A 143 -14.91 15.35 -28.86
N ASP A 144 -15.31 14.37 -29.67
CA ASP A 144 -16.41 13.44 -29.37
C ASP A 144 -16.09 12.53 -28.18
N SER A 145 -14.82 12.17 -28.00
CA SER A 145 -14.43 11.21 -26.97
C SER A 145 -13.22 11.66 -26.14
N LEU A 146 -13.35 11.47 -24.81
CA LEU A 146 -12.27 11.70 -23.86
C LEU A 146 -11.67 10.37 -23.43
N THR A 147 -10.35 10.35 -23.35
CA THR A 147 -9.60 9.20 -22.84
C THR A 147 -9.26 9.45 -21.37
N PHE A 148 -9.63 8.51 -20.51
CA PHE A 148 -9.28 8.52 -19.10
C PHE A 148 -7.93 7.84 -18.87
N PHE A 149 -7.15 8.40 -17.95
CA PHE A 149 -5.84 7.90 -17.55
C PHE A 149 -5.86 7.52 -16.05
N PRO A 150 -5.19 6.44 -15.61
CA PRO A 150 -5.03 6.15 -14.21
C PRO A 150 -4.07 7.18 -13.62
N ILE A 151 -4.52 7.79 -12.52
CA ILE A 151 -3.72 8.65 -11.64
C ILE A 151 -3.05 9.79 -12.41
N ASN A 152 -3.78 10.88 -12.66
CA ASN A 152 -3.11 12.14 -12.94
C ASN A 152 -2.44 12.64 -11.65
N PRO A 153 -1.18 13.10 -11.71
CA PRO A 153 -0.47 13.63 -10.55
C PRO A 153 -1.04 14.97 -10.01
N GLU A 154 -2.05 15.54 -10.67
CA GLU A 154 -2.73 16.78 -10.24
C GLU A 154 -3.99 16.52 -9.38
N TRP A 155 -4.18 15.28 -8.90
CA TRP A 155 -5.33 14.87 -8.08
C TRP A 155 -4.92 14.44 -6.68
#